data_AF-A0A353HSG9-F1
#
_entry.id   AF-A0A353HSG9-F1
#
_cell.length_a   1.000
_cell.length_b   1.000
_cell.length_c   1.000
_cell.angle_alpha   90.00
_cell.angle_beta   90.00
_cell.angle_gamma   90.00
#
_symmetry.space_group_name_H-M   'P 1'
#
loop_
_entity.id
_entity.type
_entity.pdbx_description
1 polymer ?
#
loop_
_entity_poly.entity_id
_entity_poly.type
_entity_poly.pdbx_seq_one_letter_code
_entity_poly.pdbx_strand_id
1 'polypeptide(L)'
;KRAEGVARQPGGPDSPKLEVRFAPAILSFIPMVWGDYWVIDLDPDYRLAAVSDRKGDYLWILSRTPTVDQAAYDALAKRIAAQGLDITKLEATPQR
;
A
#
# COMPACT_ATOMS: atom_id res chain seq x y z
N LYS A 1 -4.07 -1.38 -19.32
CA LYS A 1 -2.78 -0.65 -19.36
C LYS A 1 -1.82 -1.38 -18.42
N ARG A 2 -0.56 -1.60 -18.79
CA ARG A 2 0.47 -2.24 -17.95
C ARG A 2 1.48 -1.16 -17.54
N ALA A 3 1.92 -1.20 -16.29
CA ALA A 3 3.03 -0.40 -15.79
C ALA A 3 4.04 -1.35 -15.14
N GLU A 4 5.33 -1.04 -15.27
CA GLU A 4 6.40 -1.76 -14.60
C GLU A 4 7.04 -0.83 -13.59
N GLY A 5 7.25 -1.34 -12.38
CA GLY A 5 7.80 -0.56 -11.27
C GLY A 5 8.90 -1.32 -10.56
N VAL A 6 9.71 -0.59 -9.82
CA VAL A 6 10.77 -1.11 -8.95
C VAL A 6 10.54 -0.60 -7.54
N ALA A 7 10.57 -1.50 -6.57
CA ALA A 7 10.54 -1.18 -5.14
C ALA A 7 11.95 -1.33 -4.54
N ARG A 8 12.31 -0.46 -3.59
CA ARG A 8 13.50 -0.60 -2.74
C ARG A 8 13.16 -0.40 -1.27
N GLN A 9 13.91 -1.05 -0.39
CA GLN A 9 13.75 -0.96 1.06
C GLN A 9 14.93 -0.16 1.64
N PRO A 10 14.76 1.14 1.95
CA PRO A 10 15.83 1.94 2.54
C PRO A 10 16.16 1.59 4.00
N GLY A 11 15.30 0.80 4.67
CA GLY A 11 15.51 0.32 6.04
C GLY A 11 16.15 -1.07 6.12
N GLY A 12 16.26 -1.61 7.34
CA GLY A 12 16.69 -2.99 7.57
C GLY A 12 15.68 -4.03 7.06
N PRO A 13 16.01 -5.33 7.13
CA PRO A 13 15.21 -6.42 6.55
C PRO A 13 13.74 -6.42 6.96
N ASP A 14 13.45 -6.04 8.21
CA ASP A 14 12.09 -6.03 8.78
C ASP A 14 11.38 -4.68 8.62
N SER A 15 11.96 -3.72 7.88
CA SER A 15 11.37 -2.40 7.68
C SER A 15 10.13 -2.48 6.78
N PRO A 16 8.95 -2.04 7.23
CA PRO A 16 7.76 -2.00 6.39
C PRO A 16 7.76 -0.82 5.39
N LYS A 17 8.82 0.01 5.40
CA LYS A 17 8.95 1.20 4.56
C LYS A 17 9.64 0.85 3.26
N LEU A 18 8.97 1.12 2.15
CA LEU A 18 9.49 0.97 0.81
C LEU A 18 9.40 2.30 0.07
N GLU A 19 10.24 2.42 -0.95
CA GLU A 19 10.12 3.44 -1.98
C GLU A 19 9.87 2.75 -3.32
N VAL A 20 8.87 3.21 -4.07
CA VAL A 20 8.48 2.64 -5.37
C VAL A 20 8.64 3.68 -6.47
N ARG A 21 9.19 3.27 -7.62
CA ARG A 21 9.22 4.08 -8.83
C ARG A 21 8.59 3.34 -10.01
N PHE A 22 7.95 4.08 -10.90
CA PHE A 22 7.51 3.61 -12.22
C PHE A 22 8.24 4.31 -13.38
N ALA A 23 9.10 5.28 -13.06
CA ALA A 23 9.93 5.97 -14.05
C ALA A 23 11.04 5.04 -14.61
N PRO A 24 11.55 5.28 -15.83
CA PRO A 24 12.68 4.54 -16.40
C PRO A 24 13.91 4.51 -15.48
N ALA A 25 14.70 3.45 -15.57
CA ALA A 25 15.89 3.24 -14.71
C ALA A 25 16.89 4.40 -14.79
N ILE A 26 17.05 5.03 -15.96
CA ILE A 26 17.95 6.19 -16.12
C ILE A 26 17.55 7.37 -15.22
N LEU A 27 16.30 7.47 -14.79
CA LEU A 27 15.84 8.55 -13.90
C LEU A 27 15.91 8.17 -12.41
N SER A 28 16.40 6.98 -12.06
CA SER A 28 16.36 6.48 -10.67
C SER A 28 17.20 7.30 -9.68
N PHE A 29 18.10 8.16 -10.18
CA PHE A 29 18.90 9.07 -9.36
C PHE A 29 18.11 10.31 -8.87
N ILE A 30 16.93 10.57 -9.44
CA ILE A 30 16.08 11.71 -9.06
C ILE A 30 15.17 11.29 -7.90
N PRO A 31 15.26 11.90 -6.69
CA PRO A 31 14.42 11.50 -5.56
C PRO A 31 12.91 11.61 -5.83
N MET A 32 12.49 12.58 -6.63
CA MET A 32 11.07 12.85 -6.94
C MET A 32 10.37 11.72 -7.71
N VAL A 33 11.10 10.80 -8.36
CA VAL A 33 10.47 9.66 -9.05
C VAL A 33 10.15 8.49 -8.13
N TRP A 34 10.56 8.57 -6.87
CA TRP A 34 10.30 7.58 -5.83
C TRP A 34 9.15 8.06 -4.95
N GLY A 35 8.12 7.23 -4.82
CA GLY A 35 7.00 7.44 -3.91
C GLY A 35 7.12 6.55 -2.67
N ASP A 36 6.72 7.08 -1.52
CA ASP A 36 6.60 6.32 -0.28
C ASP A 36 5.54 5.22 -0.43
N TYR A 37 5.89 4.01 -0.02
CA TYR A 37 5.03 2.84 -0.02
C TYR A 37 5.22 2.09 1.29
N TRP A 38 4.47 2.47 2.31
CA TRP A 38 4.64 1.98 3.67
C TRP A 38 3.53 1.00 4.01
N VAL A 39 3.90 -0.22 4.40
CA VAL A 39 2.95 -1.21 4.90
C VAL A 39 2.57 -0.83 6.33
N ILE A 40 1.31 -0.44 6.54
CA ILE A 40 0.83 0.09 7.83
C ILE A 40 0.03 -0.94 8.63
N ASP A 41 -0.52 -1.95 7.97
CA ASP A 41 -1.23 -3.05 8.60
C ASP A 41 -1.24 -4.27 7.67
N LEU A 42 -1.21 -5.46 8.28
CA LEU A 42 -1.34 -6.76 7.63
C LEU A 42 -2.31 -7.59 8.46
N ASP A 43 -3.16 -8.37 7.80
CA ASP A 43 -3.90 -9.41 8.50
C ASP A 43 -2.96 -10.58 8.89
N PRO A 44 -3.35 -11.42 9.88
CA PRO A 44 -2.49 -12.49 10.39
C PRO A 44 -2.01 -13.49 9.32
N ASP A 45 -2.83 -13.71 8.30
CA ASP A 45 -2.57 -14.67 7.21
C ASP A 45 -1.90 -14.03 5.98
N TYR A 46 -1.52 -12.74 6.05
CA TYR A 46 -0.89 -11.99 4.95
C TYR A 46 -1.73 -11.99 3.66
N ARG A 47 -3.05 -12.08 3.77
CA ARG A 47 -3.98 -12.02 2.65
C ARG A 47 -4.42 -10.61 2.33
N LEU A 48 -4.49 -9.74 3.34
CA LEU A 48 -4.83 -8.34 3.23
C LEU A 48 -3.70 -7.47 3.75
N ALA A 49 -3.39 -6.43 2.98
CA ALA A 49 -2.40 -5.44 3.34
C ALA A 49 -2.98 -4.03 3.19
N ALA A 50 -2.68 -3.18 4.16
CA ALA A 50 -2.91 -1.75 4.05
C ALA A 50 -1.58 -1.04 3.78
N VAL A 51 -1.57 -0.21 2.74
CA VAL A 51 -0.39 0.55 2.32
C VAL A 51 -0.77 2.02 2.28
N SER A 52 0.12 2.86 2.82
CA SER A 52 -0.03 4.31 2.80
C SER A 52 1.29 5.00 2.50
N ASP A 53 1.24 6.28 2.20
CA ASP A 53 2.42 7.13 2.17
C ASP A 53 2.76 7.63 3.59
N ARG A 54 3.89 8.32 3.74
CA ARG A 54 4.34 8.83 5.04
C ARG A 54 3.35 9.79 5.71
N LYS A 55 2.56 10.54 4.93
CA LYS A 55 1.65 11.57 5.45
C LYS A 55 0.22 11.06 5.64
N GLY A 56 -0.14 9.91 5.09
CA GLY A 56 -1.51 9.41 5.10
C GLY A 56 -2.41 10.08 4.06
N ASP A 57 -1.84 10.76 3.08
CA ASP A 57 -2.56 11.41 1.99
C ASP A 57 -3.10 10.36 0.99
N TYR A 58 -2.45 9.20 0.91
CA TYR A 58 -2.86 8.08 0.07
C TYR A 58 -3.01 6.79 0.87
N LEU A 59 -4.01 5.99 0.51
CA LEU A 59 -4.31 4.72 1.17
C LEU A 59 -4.77 3.70 0.14
N TRP A 60 -4.21 2.50 0.22
CA TRP A 60 -4.62 1.34 -0.57
C TRP A 60 -4.79 0.12 0.32
N ILE A 61 -5.84 -0.65 0.04
CA ILE A 61 -6.03 -1.99 0.59
C ILE A 61 -5.79 -2.99 -0.55
N LEU A 62 -4.87 -3.91 -0.33
CA LEU A 62 -4.46 -4.91 -1.30
C LEU A 62 -4.85 -6.30 -0.81
N SER A 63 -5.23 -7.16 -1.74
CA SER A 63 -5.62 -8.54 -1.46
C SER A 63 -4.88 -9.50 -2.37
N ARG A 64 -4.54 -10.69 -1.85
CA ARG A 64 -4.04 -11.81 -2.66
C ARG A 64 -5.11 -12.43 -3.56
N THR A 65 -6.39 -12.20 -3.28
CA THR A 65 -7.54 -12.70 -4.05
C THR A 65 -8.39 -11.56 -4.61
N PRO A 66 -9.01 -11.73 -5.80
CA PRO A 66 -9.86 -10.69 -6.41
C PRO A 66 -11.06 -10.30 -5.54
N THR A 67 -11.61 -11.26 -4.78
CA THR A 67 -12.67 -11.04 -3.81
C THR A 67 -12.14 -11.18 -2.39
N VAL A 68 -12.69 -10.38 -1.49
CA VAL A 68 -12.31 -10.32 -0.08
C VAL A 68 -13.55 -10.58 0.76
N ASP A 69 -13.38 -11.28 1.87
CA ASP A 69 -14.43 -11.41 2.88
C ASP A 69 -14.73 -10.05 3.52
N GLN A 70 -16.01 -9.67 3.56
CA GLN A 70 -16.40 -8.33 4.01
C GLN A 70 -16.03 -8.10 5.48
N ALA A 71 -16.12 -9.11 6.35
CA ALA A 71 -15.79 -8.96 7.76
C ALA A 71 -14.28 -8.76 7.95
N ALA A 72 -13.45 -9.48 7.19
CA ALA A 72 -12.00 -9.26 7.19
C ALA A 72 -11.61 -7.85 6.71
N TYR A 73 -12.26 -7.37 5.64
CA TYR A 73 -12.08 -6.01 5.13
C TYR A 73 -12.48 -4.96 6.18
N ASP A 74 -13.67 -5.10 6.78
CA ASP A 74 -14.18 -4.15 7.77
C ASP A 74 -13.30 -4.13 9.03
N ALA A 75 -12.80 -5.29 9.46
CA ALA A 75 -11.87 -5.41 10.57
C ALA A 75 -10.55 -4.67 10.30
N LEU A 76 -10.01 -4.79 9.08
CA LEU A 76 -8.82 -4.07 8.64
C LEU A 76 -9.09 -2.56 8.58
N ALA A 77 -10.17 -2.14 7.92
CA ALA A 77 -10.56 -0.74 7.79
C ALA A 77 -10.74 -0.07 9.16
N LYS A 78 -11.32 -0.78 10.14
CA LYS A 78 -11.45 -0.29 11.51
C LYS A 78 -10.10 -0.07 12.19
N ARG A 79 -9.12 -0.98 12.00
CA ARG A 79 -7.76 -0.79 12.53
C ARG A 79 -7.08 0.42 11.91
N ILE A 80 -7.20 0.58 10.58
CA ILE A 80 -6.65 1.74 9.85
C ILE A 80 -7.28 3.05 10.35
N ALA A 81 -8.60 3.10 10.53
CA ALA A 81 -9.29 4.28 11.03
C ALA A 81 -8.83 4.65 12.46
N ALA A 82 -8.58 3.65 13.31
CA ALA A 82 -8.04 3.86 14.65
C ALA A 82 -6.60 4.42 14.65
N GLN A 83 -5.86 4.29 13.56
CA GLN A 83 -4.55 4.94 13.35
C GLN A 83 -4.67 6.39 12.86
N GLY A 84 -5.90 6.90 12.65
CA GLY A 84 -6.16 8.29 12.25
C GLY A 84 -6.19 8.52 10.74
N LEU A 85 -6.19 7.46 9.94
CA LEU A 85 -6.30 7.54 8.49
C LEU A 85 -7.77 7.63 8.04
N ASP A 86 -8.03 8.49 7.06
CA ASP A 86 -9.38 8.72 6.54
C ASP A 86 -9.79 7.62 5.56
N ILE A 87 -10.49 6.61 6.08
CA ILE A 87 -11.01 5.50 5.28
C ILE A 87 -12.23 5.87 4.43
N THR A 88 -12.83 7.05 4.60
CA THR A 88 -14.05 7.44 3.86
C THR A 88 -13.77 7.72 2.39
N LYS A 89 -12.50 7.96 2.04
CA LYS A 89 -12.02 8.16 0.67
C LYS A 89 -11.71 6.87 -0.08
N LEU A 90 -11.84 5.71 0.56
CA LEU A 90 -11.57 4.43 -0.09
C LEU A 90 -12.65 4.12 -1.12
N GLU A 91 -12.21 3.91 -2.36
CA GLU A 91 -13.06 3.48 -3.45
C GLU A 91 -12.79 2.02 -3.80
N ALA A 92 -13.85 1.19 -3.79
CA ALA A 92 -13.75 -0.21 -4.17
C ALA A 92 -13.46 -0.33 -5.67
N THR A 93 -12.36 -0.98 -6.02
CA THR A 93 -12.01 -1.26 -7.41
C THR A 93 -12.76 -2.50 -7.93
N PRO A 94 -13.42 -2.46 -9.10
CA PRO A 94 -13.96 -3.65 -9.73
C PRO A 94 -12.85 -4.67 -10.03
N GLN A 95 -13.03 -5.91 -9.58
CA GLN A 95 -12.11 -7.03 -9.82
C GLN A 95 -12.78 -8.08 -10.73
N ARG A 96 -11.98 -8.89 -11.44
CA ARG A 96 -12.44 -9.94 -12.36
C ARG A 96 -12.11 -11.33 -11.83
#